data_AF-A0A183JX62-F1
#
_entry.id   AF-A0A183JX62-F1
#
_cell.length_a   1.000
_cell.length_b   1.000
_cell.length_c   1.000
_cell.angle_alpha   90.00
_cell.angle_beta   90.00
_cell.angle_gamma   90.00
#
_symmetry.space_group_name_H-M   'P 1'
#
loop_
_entity.id
_entity.type
_entity.pdbx_description
1 polymer ?
#
loop_
_entity_poly.entity_id
_entity_poly.type
_entity_poly.pdbx_seq_one_letter_code
_entity_poly.pdbx_strand_id
1 'polypeptide(L)'
;MANCCALGAITPYPDGDSNTLNHILEKIENVFIVIFTVECVLKIIAFGFVMHPGAYLRNAWNILDFTIVILGLLQPLIQQMVEQSGVDVKALRAFRVLRPLRLVSGLPSLQVVLNSIMRAMVPLLHIALLVIFVIIIYAIVGLELFSGKLHATCYDFVTGEIEDNPSPCSLNQRGALCTGSTICYDFKLDMSYAAVAERKQQAEAILAGNITPPLPQPERWVGPNYGITNFDNFGLSMLTVFQCITMEGWTQVLYWVSCFILFFKIIYFITTIYM
;
A
#
# COMPACT_ATOMS: atom_id res chain seq x y z
N MET A 1 8.02 15.07 26.13
CA MET A 1 9.33 14.80 25.50
C MET A 1 9.83 13.39 25.79
N ALA A 2 9.91 12.96 27.06
CA ALA A 2 10.38 11.61 27.44
C ALA A 2 9.66 10.45 26.71
N ASN A 3 8.34 10.55 26.48
CA ASN A 3 7.61 9.54 25.70
C ASN A 3 8.04 9.41 24.23
N CYS A 4 8.41 10.52 23.58
CA CYS A 4 8.90 10.48 22.21
C CYS A 4 10.31 9.92 22.11
N CYS A 5 11.16 10.23 23.09
CA CYS A 5 12.48 9.60 23.20
C CYS A 5 12.35 8.09 23.45
N ALA A 6 11.39 7.67 24.29
CA ALA A 6 11.10 6.26 24.50
C ALA A 6 10.63 5.57 23.21
N LEU A 7 9.65 6.15 22.48
CA LEU A 7 9.18 5.62 21.20
C LEU A 7 10.29 5.57 20.13
N GLY A 8 11.14 6.59 20.07
CA GLY A 8 12.28 6.63 19.14
C GLY A 8 13.41 5.66 19.49
N ALA A 9 13.48 5.20 20.74
CA ALA A 9 14.44 4.20 21.19
C ALA A 9 13.93 2.75 21.01
N ILE A 10 12.69 2.55 20.54
CA ILE A 10 12.16 1.22 20.23
C ILE A 10 12.84 0.71 18.96
N THR A 11 13.52 -0.43 19.06
CA THR A 11 14.04 -1.17 17.91
C THR A 11 13.09 -2.34 17.61
N PRO A 12 12.38 -2.31 16.46
CA PRO A 12 11.53 -3.42 16.06
C PRO A 12 12.40 -4.58 15.57
N TYR A 13 12.38 -5.70 16.28
CA TYR A 13 13.02 -6.94 15.83
C TYR A 13 12.02 -7.80 15.05
N PRO A 14 12.44 -8.45 13.95
CA PRO A 14 11.65 -9.49 13.33
C PRO A 14 11.46 -10.66 14.31
N ASP A 15 10.36 -11.40 14.14
CA ASP A 15 10.05 -12.64 14.87
C ASP A 15 9.74 -12.53 16.37
N GLY A 16 9.44 -11.33 16.86
CA GLY A 16 8.93 -11.13 18.22
C GLY A 16 10.00 -11.22 19.31
N ASP A 17 11.28 -11.19 18.93
CA ASP A 17 12.38 -11.12 19.87
C ASP A 17 12.40 -9.77 20.60
N SER A 18 12.66 -9.77 21.91
CA SER A 18 12.54 -8.58 22.76
C SER A 18 13.74 -8.41 23.67
N ASN A 19 14.39 -7.25 23.58
CA ASN A 19 15.49 -6.87 24.46
C ASN A 19 14.99 -6.36 25.82
N THR A 20 15.86 -6.39 26.84
CA THR A 20 15.62 -5.79 28.17
C THR A 20 15.21 -4.33 28.10
N LEU A 21 15.74 -3.57 27.13
CA LEU A 21 15.32 -2.19 26.85
C LEU A 21 13.84 -2.09 26.49
N ASN A 22 13.31 -2.99 25.64
CA ASN A 22 11.90 -2.96 25.24
C ASN A 22 10.98 -3.20 26.46
N HIS A 23 11.35 -4.09 27.37
CA HIS A 23 10.63 -4.27 28.63
C HIS A 23 10.66 -3.05 29.56
N ILE A 24 11.79 -2.33 29.61
CA ILE A 24 11.88 -1.08 30.37
C ILE A 24 10.99 0.00 29.74
N LEU A 25 11.00 0.10 28.41
CA LEU A 25 10.17 1.04 27.67
C LEU A 25 8.68 0.77 27.88
N GLU A 26 8.24 -0.48 27.87
CA GLU A 26 6.83 -0.83 28.17
C GLU A 26 6.42 -0.45 29.60
N LYS A 27 7.31 -0.62 30.59
CA LYS A 27 7.05 -0.15 31.97
C LYS A 27 6.90 1.37 32.02
N ILE A 28 7.77 2.10 31.30
CA ILE A 28 7.70 3.57 31.21
C ILE A 28 6.39 4.01 30.56
N GLU A 29 5.95 3.33 29.49
CA GLU A 29 4.67 3.60 28.84
C GLU A 29 3.48 3.39 29.78
N ASN A 30 3.52 2.35 30.63
CA ASN A 30 2.47 2.09 31.62
C ASN A 30 2.43 3.15 32.73
N VAL A 31 3.59 3.67 33.16
CA VAL A 31 3.63 4.81 34.09
C VAL A 31 3.00 6.03 33.46
N PHE A 32 3.31 6.29 32.20
CA PHE A 32 2.74 7.42 31.48
C PHE A 32 1.21 7.35 31.38
N ILE A 33 0.62 6.20 31.05
CA ILE A 33 -0.84 6.12 30.93
C ILE A 33 -1.56 6.38 32.25
N VAL A 34 -1.01 5.94 33.38
CA VAL A 34 -1.57 6.22 34.71
C VAL A 34 -1.58 7.73 34.97
N ILE A 35 -0.47 8.43 34.70
CA ILE A 35 -0.38 9.89 34.87
C ILE A 35 -1.43 10.61 34.02
N PHE A 36 -1.59 10.23 32.74
CA PHE A 36 -2.58 10.87 31.87
C PHE A 36 -4.02 10.55 32.25
N THR A 37 -4.28 9.36 32.78
CA THR A 37 -5.61 9.01 33.29
C THR A 37 -5.96 9.91 34.46
N VAL A 38 -5.02 10.16 35.37
CA VAL A 38 -5.22 11.10 36.49
C VAL A 38 -5.44 12.53 35.99
N GLU A 39 -4.61 13.02 35.06
CA GLU A 39 -4.78 14.34 34.48
C GLU A 39 -6.14 14.52 33.81
N CYS A 40 -6.60 13.52 33.04
CA CYS A 40 -7.90 13.52 32.36
C CYS A 40 -9.06 13.55 33.36
N VAL A 41 -9.01 12.70 34.39
CA VAL A 41 -10.04 12.66 35.45
C VAL A 41 -10.11 14.00 36.19
N LEU A 42 -8.97 14.60 36.52
CA LEU A 42 -8.93 15.92 37.16
C LEU A 42 -9.57 17.01 36.28
N LYS A 43 -9.29 17.01 34.97
CA LYS A 43 -9.91 17.96 34.02
C LYS A 43 -11.42 17.74 33.88
N ILE A 44 -11.89 16.49 33.86
CA ILE A 44 -13.32 16.17 33.79
C ILE A 44 -14.07 16.68 35.03
N ILE A 45 -13.47 16.51 36.22
CA ILE A 45 -14.07 16.99 37.48
C ILE A 45 -14.08 18.53 37.51
N ALA A 46 -13.01 19.19 37.05
CA ALA A 46 -12.88 20.64 37.10
C ALA A 46 -13.80 21.38 36.10
N PHE A 47 -13.93 20.88 34.87
CA PHE A 47 -14.70 21.56 33.81
C PHE A 47 -16.13 21.01 33.64
N GLY A 48 -16.43 19.88 34.27
CA GLY A 48 -17.68 19.15 34.05
C GLY A 48 -17.69 18.37 32.72
N PHE A 49 -18.43 17.26 32.70
CA PHE A 49 -18.38 16.30 31.60
C PHE A 49 -19.04 16.84 30.30
N VAL A 50 -20.32 17.26 30.36
CA VAL A 50 -21.10 17.62 29.14
C VAL A 50 -21.99 18.87 29.30
N MET A 51 -22.57 19.14 30.47
CA MET A 51 -23.68 20.11 30.58
C MET A 51 -23.29 21.60 30.73
N HIS A 52 -22.01 21.95 30.89
CA HIS A 52 -21.59 23.35 31.04
C HIS A 52 -21.08 23.96 29.73
N PRO A 53 -21.23 25.29 29.52
CA PRO A 53 -20.74 25.96 28.31
C PRO A 53 -19.21 25.87 28.12
N GLY A 54 -18.46 25.57 29.19
CA GLY A 54 -17.04 25.23 29.17
C GLY A 54 -16.73 23.72 29.30
N ALA A 55 -17.69 22.85 28.97
CA ALA A 55 -17.54 21.41 29.14
C ALA A 55 -16.32 20.84 28.43
N TYR A 56 -15.69 19.86 29.08
CA TYR A 56 -14.44 19.24 28.66
C TYR A 56 -14.47 18.74 27.21
N LEU A 57 -15.59 18.12 26.79
CA LEU A 57 -15.75 17.51 25.46
C LEU A 57 -15.98 18.51 24.31
N ARG A 58 -16.09 19.82 24.56
CA ARG A 58 -16.25 20.81 23.47
C ARG A 58 -14.91 21.25 22.86
N ASN A 59 -13.81 21.05 23.59
CA ASN A 59 -12.47 21.35 23.11
C ASN A 59 -11.89 20.14 22.37
N ALA A 60 -11.61 20.29 21.06
CA ALA A 60 -11.07 19.21 20.22
C ALA A 60 -9.79 18.56 20.79
N TRP A 61 -8.94 19.35 21.46
CA TRP A 61 -7.71 18.84 22.09
C TRP A 61 -7.98 17.97 23.31
N ASN A 62 -9.03 18.29 24.07
CA ASN A 62 -9.47 17.48 25.21
C ASN A 62 -10.15 16.18 24.76
N ILE A 63 -10.90 16.22 23.64
CA ILE A 63 -11.47 15.01 23.03
C ILE A 63 -10.36 14.05 22.57
N LEU A 64 -9.29 14.60 21.96
CA LEU A 64 -8.12 13.82 21.55
C LEU A 64 -7.44 13.18 22.77
N ASP A 65 -7.22 13.94 23.84
CA ASP A 65 -6.63 13.45 25.10
C ASP A 65 -7.46 12.30 25.71
N PHE A 66 -8.78 12.49 25.80
CA PHE A 66 -9.72 11.46 26.26
C PHE A 66 -9.70 10.19 25.41
N THR A 67 -9.66 10.34 24.09
CA THR A 67 -9.62 9.20 23.15
C THR A 67 -8.33 8.41 23.33
N ILE A 68 -7.18 9.08 23.51
CA ILE A 68 -5.89 8.42 23.74
C ILE A 68 -5.89 7.65 25.08
N VAL A 69 -6.44 8.23 26.14
CA VAL A 69 -6.56 7.54 27.45
C VAL A 69 -7.43 6.29 27.33
N ILE A 70 -8.59 6.38 26.68
CA ILE A 70 -9.48 5.24 26.46
C ILE A 70 -8.80 4.14 25.65
N LEU A 71 -8.19 4.48 24.51
CA LEU A 71 -7.50 3.50 23.66
C LEU A 71 -6.33 2.85 24.39
N GLY A 72 -5.59 3.62 25.20
CA GLY A 72 -4.49 3.10 25.99
C GLY A 72 -4.93 2.14 27.10
N LEU A 73 -6.08 2.38 27.74
CA LEU A 73 -6.63 1.51 28.80
C LEU A 73 -7.28 0.25 28.22
N LEU A 74 -7.96 0.38 27.08
CA LEU A 74 -8.62 -0.75 26.40
C LEU A 74 -7.60 -1.73 25.81
N GLN A 75 -6.45 -1.26 25.34
CA GLN A 75 -5.46 -2.09 24.66
C GLN A 75 -4.97 -3.31 25.49
N PRO A 76 -4.45 -3.16 26.73
CA PRO A 76 -4.03 -4.31 27.54
C PRO A 76 -5.22 -5.18 27.98
N LEU A 77 -6.40 -4.59 28.22
CA LEU A 77 -7.61 -5.33 28.59
C LEU A 77 -8.06 -6.25 27.44
N ILE A 78 -8.09 -5.74 26.22
CA ILE A 78 -8.45 -6.54 25.04
C ILE A 78 -7.41 -7.64 24.79
N GLN A 79 -6.11 -7.36 24.99
CA GLN A 79 -5.07 -8.38 24.84
C GLN A 79 -5.27 -9.56 25.78
N GLN A 80 -5.60 -9.31 27.06
CA GLN A 80 -5.87 -10.36 28.05
C GLN A 80 -7.14 -11.18 27.72
N MET A 81 -8.19 -10.53 27.20
CA MET A 81 -9.44 -11.20 26.85
C MET A 81 -9.33 -12.01 25.55
N VAL A 82 -8.50 -11.55 24.60
CA VAL A 82 -8.34 -12.18 23.28
C VAL A 82 -7.35 -13.34 23.29
N GLU A 83 -6.38 -13.39 24.23
CA GLU A 83 -5.51 -14.57 24.41
C GLU A 83 -6.29 -15.86 24.68
N GLN A 84 -7.48 -15.77 25.28
CA GLN A 84 -8.36 -16.94 25.47
C GLN A 84 -9.13 -17.34 24.20
N SER A 85 -9.19 -16.48 23.19
CA SER A 85 -10.02 -16.65 21.98
C SER A 85 -9.22 -16.97 20.72
N GLY A 86 -7.87 -17.01 20.78
CA GLY A 86 -7.01 -17.41 19.66
C GLY A 86 -6.95 -16.45 18.46
N VAL A 87 -7.44 -15.20 18.61
CA VAL A 87 -7.41 -14.19 17.54
C VAL A 87 -6.08 -13.44 17.54
N ASP A 88 -5.52 -13.24 16.34
CA ASP A 88 -4.18 -12.66 16.13
C ASP A 88 -4.18 -11.13 16.42
N VAL A 89 -3.73 -10.73 17.61
CA VAL A 89 -3.79 -9.33 18.12
C VAL A 89 -2.70 -8.39 17.58
N LYS A 90 -2.08 -8.71 16.44
CA LYS A 90 -0.98 -7.91 15.87
C LYS A 90 -1.40 -6.48 15.54
N ALA A 91 -2.62 -6.28 15.05
CA ALA A 91 -3.17 -4.96 14.71
C ALA A 91 -3.34 -4.04 15.93
N LEU A 92 -3.61 -4.59 17.12
CA LEU A 92 -3.79 -3.79 18.35
C LEU A 92 -2.52 -3.05 18.76
N ARG A 93 -1.35 -3.52 18.31
CA ARG A 93 -0.06 -2.83 18.57
C ARG A 93 0.05 -1.51 17.80
N ALA A 94 -0.64 -1.37 16.67
CA ALA A 94 -0.62 -0.15 15.86
C ALA A 94 -1.20 1.06 16.62
N PHE A 95 -2.15 0.86 17.54
CA PHE A 95 -2.71 1.96 18.35
C PHE A 95 -1.68 2.67 19.23
N ARG A 96 -0.53 2.05 19.52
CA ARG A 96 0.58 2.72 20.25
C ARG A 96 1.14 3.92 19.46
N VAL A 97 0.96 3.96 18.13
CA VAL A 97 1.38 5.08 17.26
C VAL A 97 0.61 6.38 17.53
N LEU A 98 -0.57 6.30 18.16
CA LEU A 98 -1.37 7.47 18.49
C LEU A 98 -0.88 8.17 19.77
N ARG A 99 -0.11 7.48 20.63
CA ARG A 99 0.41 8.03 21.89
C ARG A 99 1.29 9.28 21.72
N PRO A 100 2.19 9.39 20.73
CA PRO A 100 2.95 10.63 20.53
C PRO A 100 2.10 11.85 20.15
N LEU A 101 0.87 11.66 19.62
CA LEU A 101 -0.04 12.79 19.35
C LEU A 101 -0.41 13.57 20.63
N ARG A 102 -0.29 12.98 21.83
CA ARG A 102 -0.54 13.71 23.09
C ARG A 102 0.45 14.84 23.35
N LEU A 103 1.63 14.82 22.72
CA LEU A 103 2.58 15.94 22.83
C LEU A 103 2.05 17.19 22.12
N VAL A 104 1.20 16.98 21.11
CA VAL A 104 0.54 18.07 20.41
C VAL A 104 -0.49 18.73 21.33
N SER A 105 -1.32 17.96 22.02
CA SER A 105 -2.30 18.51 22.97
C SER A 105 -1.65 19.12 24.22
N GLY A 106 -0.47 18.65 24.62
CA GLY A 106 0.26 19.20 25.77
C GLY A 106 1.09 20.47 25.48
N LEU A 107 1.43 20.76 24.22
CA LEU A 107 2.28 21.89 23.85
C LEU A 107 1.48 22.95 23.07
N PRO A 108 1.15 24.11 23.69
CA PRO A 108 0.32 25.13 23.05
C PRO A 108 0.93 25.66 21.75
N SER A 109 2.27 25.71 21.66
CA SER A 109 2.97 26.12 20.44
C SER A 109 2.69 25.20 19.25
N LEU A 110 2.57 23.88 19.45
CA LEU A 110 2.24 22.95 18.35
C LEU A 110 0.77 23.05 17.92
N GLN A 111 -0.13 23.33 18.87
CA GLN A 111 -1.55 23.52 18.57
C GLN A 111 -1.75 24.70 17.61
N VAL A 112 -1.03 25.81 17.82
CA VAL A 112 -1.09 26.98 16.94
C VAL A 112 -0.61 26.64 15.53
N VAL A 113 0.50 25.89 15.42
CA VAL A 113 1.05 25.47 14.12
C VAL A 113 0.07 24.54 13.39
N LEU A 114 -0.48 23.52 14.06
CA LEU A 114 -1.44 22.61 13.43
C LEU A 114 -2.74 23.29 13.06
N ASN A 115 -3.26 24.19 13.89
CA ASN A 115 -4.43 25.00 13.54
C ASN A 115 -4.16 25.84 12.29
N SER A 116 -2.93 26.33 12.11
CA SER A 116 -2.53 27.07 10.91
C SER A 116 -2.50 26.16 9.68
N ILE A 117 -1.94 24.95 9.81
CA ILE A 117 -1.93 23.94 8.74
C ILE A 117 -3.35 23.52 8.34
N MET A 118 -4.20 23.22 9.32
CA MET A 118 -5.59 22.82 9.07
C MET A 118 -6.37 23.91 8.34
N ARG A 119 -6.16 25.19 8.70
CA ARG A 119 -6.77 26.34 7.99
C ARG A 119 -6.23 26.47 6.56
N ALA A 120 -4.94 26.21 6.34
CA ALA A 120 -4.33 26.25 5.01
C ALA A 120 -4.74 25.06 4.12
N MET A 121 -5.15 23.93 4.70
CA MET A 121 -5.59 22.74 3.97
C MET A 121 -6.97 22.91 3.33
N VAL A 122 -7.88 23.66 3.96
CA VAL A 122 -9.26 23.88 3.46
C VAL A 122 -9.29 24.41 2.02
N PRO A 123 -8.56 25.48 1.63
CA PRO A 123 -8.56 25.94 0.24
C PRO A 123 -7.93 24.93 -0.72
N LEU A 124 -6.95 24.13 -0.27
CA LEU A 124 -6.32 23.09 -1.09
C LEU A 124 -7.27 21.92 -1.37
N LEU A 125 -8.31 21.70 -0.55
CA LEU A 125 -9.28 20.63 -0.75
C LEU A 125 -10.02 20.76 -2.08
N HIS A 126 -10.35 21.98 -2.50
CA HIS A 126 -11.00 22.21 -3.79
C HIS A 126 -10.11 21.79 -4.97
N ILE A 127 -8.81 22.09 -4.89
CA ILE A 127 -7.82 21.69 -5.90
C ILE A 127 -7.62 20.18 -5.84
N ALA A 128 -7.51 19.59 -4.65
CA ALA A 128 -7.36 18.15 -4.48
C ALA A 128 -8.57 17.37 -5.04
N LEU A 129 -9.79 17.89 -4.86
CA LEU A 129 -11.00 17.30 -5.43
C LEU A 129 -10.95 17.31 -6.96
N LEU A 130 -10.53 18.43 -7.56
CA LEU A 130 -10.33 18.52 -9.01
C LEU A 130 -9.30 17.49 -9.49
N VAL A 131 -8.16 17.39 -8.80
CA VAL A 131 -7.10 16.42 -9.14
C VAL A 131 -7.62 14.98 -9.06
N ILE A 132 -8.33 14.62 -7.99
CA ILE A 132 -8.93 13.29 -7.84
C ILE A 132 -9.94 13.01 -8.97
N PHE A 133 -10.77 13.99 -9.33
CA PHE A 133 -11.73 13.83 -10.42
C PHE A 133 -11.04 13.55 -11.76
N VAL A 134 -9.96 14.26 -12.07
CA VAL A 134 -9.22 14.03 -13.31
C VAL A 134 -8.44 12.70 -13.28
N ILE A 135 -7.89 12.31 -12.12
CA ILE A 135 -7.30 10.97 -11.92
C ILE A 135 -8.33 9.88 -12.25
N ILE A 136 -9.58 10.03 -11.82
CA ILE A 136 -10.65 9.07 -12.12
C ILE A 136 -10.91 8.99 -13.63
N ILE A 137 -10.97 10.13 -14.33
CA ILE A 137 -11.17 10.16 -15.79
C ILE A 137 -10.03 9.41 -16.49
N TYR A 138 -8.78 9.74 -16.18
CA TYR A 138 -7.64 9.06 -16.79
C TYR A 138 -7.55 7.59 -16.39
N ALA A 139 -7.93 7.21 -15.17
CA ALA A 139 -7.99 5.81 -14.76
C ALA A 139 -9.03 5.02 -15.58
N ILE A 140 -10.23 5.56 -15.81
CA ILE A 140 -11.23 4.89 -16.66
C ILE A 140 -10.71 4.76 -18.10
N VAL A 141 -10.16 5.83 -18.66
CA VAL A 141 -9.59 5.81 -20.02
C VAL A 141 -8.43 4.81 -20.11
N GLY A 142 -7.52 4.78 -19.14
CA GLY A 142 -6.40 3.85 -19.08
C GLY A 142 -6.85 2.39 -18.91
N LEU A 143 -7.90 2.15 -18.11
CA LEU A 143 -8.51 0.84 -17.96
C LEU A 143 -9.09 0.33 -19.28
N GLU A 144 -9.88 1.14 -19.98
CA GLU A 144 -10.44 0.75 -21.28
C GLU A 144 -9.36 0.52 -22.36
N LEU A 145 -8.28 1.31 -22.33
CA LEU A 145 -7.21 1.21 -23.34
C LEU A 145 -6.20 0.07 -23.06
N PHE A 146 -5.88 -0.20 -21.81
CA PHE A 146 -4.73 -1.02 -21.42
C PHE A 146 -5.08 -2.22 -20.53
N SER A 147 -6.36 -2.48 -20.25
CA SER A 147 -6.79 -3.64 -19.46
C SER A 147 -6.30 -4.97 -20.06
N GLY A 148 -5.67 -5.79 -19.22
CA GLY A 148 -5.17 -7.11 -19.59
C GLY A 148 -3.96 -7.12 -20.51
N LYS A 149 -3.39 -5.96 -20.88
CA LYS A 149 -2.28 -5.88 -21.86
C LYS A 149 -0.88 -6.00 -21.24
N LEU A 150 -0.77 -5.86 -19.92
CA LEU A 150 0.50 -5.84 -19.19
C LEU A 150 0.87 -7.20 -18.56
N HIS A 151 0.26 -8.29 -19.02
CA HIS A 151 0.53 -9.66 -18.54
C HIS A 151 1.39 -10.50 -19.49
N ALA A 152 1.77 -9.95 -20.65
CA ALA A 152 2.62 -10.62 -21.62
C ALA A 152 4.09 -10.40 -21.29
N THR A 153 4.90 -11.44 -21.09
CA THR A 153 6.36 -11.31 -20.91
C THR A 153 7.14 -12.34 -21.72
N CYS A 154 8.46 -12.22 -21.70
CA CYS A 154 9.38 -13.10 -22.40
C CYS A 154 9.64 -14.35 -21.56
N TYR A 155 9.39 -15.52 -22.15
CA TYR A 155 9.65 -16.82 -21.57
C TYR A 155 10.71 -17.56 -22.37
N ASP A 156 11.59 -18.29 -21.69
CA ASP A 156 12.57 -19.14 -22.39
C ASP A 156 11.87 -20.34 -23.07
N PHE A 157 12.19 -20.57 -24.35
CA PHE A 157 11.54 -21.64 -25.11
C PHE A 157 11.91 -23.05 -24.62
N VAL A 158 12.98 -23.23 -23.85
CA VAL A 158 13.44 -24.51 -23.29
C VAL A 158 12.92 -24.68 -21.88
N THR A 159 13.26 -23.76 -20.97
CA THR A 159 12.97 -23.91 -19.52
C THR A 159 11.55 -23.48 -19.14
N GLY A 160 10.93 -22.57 -19.89
CA GLY A 160 9.64 -21.98 -19.55
C GLY A 160 9.69 -21.04 -18.34
N GLU A 161 10.89 -20.63 -17.91
CA GLU A 161 11.10 -19.66 -16.84
C GLU A 161 11.02 -18.23 -17.38
N ILE A 162 10.66 -17.30 -16.47
CA ILE A 162 10.63 -15.87 -16.74
C ILE A 162 12.03 -15.29 -16.49
N GLU A 163 12.45 -14.32 -17.29
CA GLU A 163 13.70 -13.58 -17.08
C GLU A 163 13.73 -12.84 -15.73
N ASP A 164 14.93 -12.69 -15.13
CA ASP A 164 15.13 -12.04 -13.81
C ASP A 164 14.54 -10.63 -13.71
N ASN A 165 14.49 -9.88 -14.83
CA ASN A 165 13.90 -8.55 -14.92
C ASN A 165 12.77 -8.54 -15.96
N PRO A 166 11.60 -9.09 -15.62
CA PRO A 166 10.54 -9.26 -16.60
C PRO A 166 9.97 -7.91 -17.02
N SER A 167 9.87 -7.72 -18.33
CA SER A 167 9.22 -6.56 -18.93
C SER A 167 8.10 -6.99 -19.88
N PRO A 168 7.10 -6.12 -20.12
CA PRO A 168 6.03 -6.45 -21.05
C PRO A 168 6.53 -6.55 -22.49
N CYS A 169 6.11 -7.59 -23.19
CA CYS A 169 6.50 -7.84 -24.57
C CYS A 169 5.32 -7.65 -25.56
N SER A 170 5.62 -7.55 -26.87
CA SER A 170 4.62 -7.40 -27.93
C SER A 170 4.29 -8.70 -28.65
N LEU A 171 3.04 -9.15 -28.52
CA LEU A 171 2.50 -10.26 -29.31
C LEU A 171 2.45 -9.93 -30.82
N ASN A 172 2.31 -8.66 -31.19
CA ASN A 172 2.11 -8.22 -32.57
C ASN A 172 3.37 -7.60 -33.22
N GLN A 173 4.56 -7.77 -32.60
CA GLN A 173 5.83 -7.16 -33.06
C GLN A 173 5.81 -5.63 -33.25
N ARG A 174 4.85 -4.92 -32.63
CA ARG A 174 4.74 -3.45 -32.71
C ARG A 174 5.30 -2.76 -31.45
N GLY A 175 6.11 -3.48 -30.68
CA GLY A 175 6.55 -3.12 -29.34
C GLY A 175 7.87 -3.74 -28.94
N ALA A 176 8.12 -3.84 -27.63
CA ALA A 176 9.31 -4.52 -27.11
C ALA A 176 9.32 -5.98 -27.57
N LEU A 177 10.42 -6.36 -28.22
CA LEU A 177 10.66 -7.71 -28.73
C LEU A 177 11.57 -8.45 -27.75
N CYS A 178 11.25 -9.72 -27.51
CA CYS A 178 12.10 -10.61 -26.75
C CYS A 178 13.40 -10.91 -27.55
N THR A 179 14.54 -10.96 -26.86
CA THR A 179 15.84 -11.24 -27.50
C THR A 179 16.35 -12.64 -27.19
N GLY A 180 17.09 -13.23 -28.12
CA GLY A 180 17.73 -14.55 -27.93
C GLY A 180 16.75 -15.72 -28.05
N SER A 181 16.78 -16.64 -27.07
CA SER A 181 15.97 -17.86 -26.96
C SER A 181 14.62 -17.65 -26.29
N THR A 182 14.08 -16.43 -26.28
CA THR A 182 12.85 -16.13 -25.54
C THR A 182 11.71 -15.77 -26.48
N ILE A 183 10.50 -16.23 -26.13
CA ILE A 183 9.26 -15.96 -26.87
C ILE A 183 8.32 -15.09 -26.02
N CYS A 184 7.64 -14.14 -26.67
CA CYS A 184 6.65 -13.30 -26.00
C CYS A 184 5.36 -14.08 -25.80
N TYR A 185 4.87 -14.16 -24.57
CA TYR A 185 3.72 -15.00 -24.25
C TYR A 185 2.77 -14.37 -23.20
N ASP A 186 1.45 -14.46 -23.42
CA ASP A 186 0.38 -13.95 -22.53
C ASP A 186 -0.62 -15.06 -22.14
N PHE A 187 -0.67 -15.36 -20.85
CA PHE A 187 -1.53 -16.38 -20.25
C PHE A 187 -3.04 -16.09 -20.32
N LYS A 188 -3.48 -14.82 -20.45
CA LYS A 188 -4.92 -14.46 -20.42
C LYS A 188 -5.55 -14.52 -21.81
N LEU A 189 -4.84 -14.04 -22.84
CA LEU A 189 -5.27 -14.12 -24.23
C LEU A 189 -5.30 -15.55 -24.75
N ASP A 190 -4.35 -16.35 -24.27
CA ASP A 190 -4.24 -17.75 -24.59
C ASP A 190 -4.45 -18.60 -23.33
N MET A 191 -5.61 -18.47 -22.67
CA MET A 191 -6.10 -19.48 -21.70
C MET A 191 -6.25 -20.89 -22.33
N SER A 192 -5.80 -21.05 -23.57
CA SER A 192 -5.44 -22.27 -24.25
C SER A 192 -4.02 -22.79 -23.92
N TYR A 193 -3.20 -22.23 -23.01
CA TYR A 193 -1.83 -22.74 -22.76
C TYR A 193 -1.67 -23.77 -21.64
N ALA A 194 -2.74 -24.06 -20.88
CA ALA A 194 -2.90 -25.43 -20.39
C ALA A 194 -2.81 -26.42 -21.59
N ALA A 195 -3.30 -26.02 -22.77
CA ALA A 195 -3.23 -26.77 -24.04
C ALA A 195 -1.98 -26.51 -24.91
N VAL A 196 -0.96 -25.77 -24.42
CA VAL A 196 0.38 -25.67 -25.06
C VAL A 196 1.46 -26.34 -24.21
N ALA A 197 1.30 -26.35 -22.89
CA ALA A 197 2.03 -27.27 -22.00
C ALA A 197 1.74 -28.75 -22.35
N GLU A 198 0.52 -29.10 -22.78
CA GLU A 198 0.22 -30.42 -23.37
C GLU A 198 0.95 -30.67 -24.70
N ARG A 199 1.15 -29.65 -25.54
CA ARG A 199 1.73 -29.80 -26.89
C ARG A 199 3.26 -29.87 -26.92
N LYS A 200 3.96 -29.16 -26.04
CA LYS A 200 5.43 -29.22 -25.96
C LYS A 200 5.90 -30.56 -25.37
N GLN A 201 5.14 -31.08 -24.40
CA GLN A 201 5.41 -32.38 -23.79
C GLN A 201 5.04 -33.58 -24.69
N GLN A 202 4.04 -33.42 -25.56
CA GLN A 202 3.78 -34.35 -26.67
C GLN A 202 4.83 -34.25 -27.78
N ALA A 203 5.33 -33.06 -28.12
CA ALA A 203 6.32 -32.88 -29.20
C ALA A 203 7.69 -33.47 -28.85
N GLU A 204 8.16 -33.32 -27.60
CA GLU A 204 9.43 -33.89 -27.13
C GLU A 204 9.34 -35.41 -26.87
N ALA A 205 8.16 -35.94 -26.52
CA ALA A 205 7.90 -37.38 -26.42
C ALA A 205 7.73 -38.08 -27.80
N ILE A 206 7.20 -37.38 -28.83
CA ILE A 206 7.08 -37.86 -30.22
C ILE A 206 8.44 -37.89 -30.94
N LEU A 207 9.37 -37.02 -30.58
CA LEU A 207 10.70 -36.93 -31.21
C LEU A 207 11.74 -37.89 -30.62
N ALA A 208 11.58 -38.32 -29.35
CA ALA A 208 12.59 -39.10 -28.63
C ALA A 208 12.24 -40.58 -28.39
N GLY A 209 11.01 -41.03 -28.68
CA GLY A 209 10.60 -42.44 -28.52
C GLY A 209 10.72 -43.01 -27.10
N ASN A 210 11.01 -42.18 -26.10
CA ASN A 210 11.21 -42.58 -24.71
C ASN A 210 10.54 -41.55 -23.80
N ILE A 211 9.66 -42.03 -22.93
CA ILE A 211 8.82 -41.21 -22.05
C ILE A 211 9.69 -40.50 -20.99
N THR A 212 9.40 -39.22 -20.69
CA THR A 212 9.56 -38.63 -19.34
C THR A 212 8.54 -37.49 -19.03
N PRO A 213 8.21 -37.25 -17.74
CA PRO A 213 6.91 -36.74 -17.25
C PRO A 213 6.91 -35.24 -16.80
N PRO A 214 5.86 -34.72 -16.11
CA PRO A 214 5.21 -33.43 -16.40
C PRO A 214 6.14 -32.19 -16.27
N LEU A 215 6.11 -31.27 -17.25
CA LEU A 215 6.80 -29.98 -17.17
C LEU A 215 6.18 -29.16 -16.02
N PRO A 216 6.96 -28.41 -15.22
CA PRO A 216 6.40 -27.48 -14.24
C PRO A 216 5.45 -26.53 -14.96
N GLN A 217 4.28 -26.27 -14.39
CA GLN A 217 3.36 -25.32 -14.98
C GLN A 217 4.08 -23.97 -15.05
N PRO A 218 4.12 -23.32 -16.24
CA PRO A 218 4.85 -22.07 -16.37
C PRO A 218 4.27 -21.07 -15.37
N GLU A 219 5.13 -20.45 -14.56
CA GLU A 219 4.68 -19.45 -13.61
C GLU A 219 4.09 -18.28 -14.40
N ARG A 220 2.84 -17.95 -14.11
CA ARG A 220 2.18 -16.85 -14.78
C ARG A 220 2.78 -15.55 -14.28
N TRP A 221 3.27 -14.73 -15.19
CA TRP A 221 3.66 -13.38 -14.84
C TRP A 221 2.43 -12.55 -14.46
N VAL A 222 2.45 -12.02 -13.24
CA VAL A 222 1.37 -11.18 -12.68
C VAL A 222 1.40 -9.74 -13.22
N GLY A 223 2.46 -9.38 -13.96
CA GLY A 223 2.70 -8.06 -14.50
C GLY A 223 3.81 -7.29 -13.75
N PRO A 224 4.12 -6.06 -14.19
CA PRO A 224 5.20 -5.26 -13.63
C PRO A 224 4.99 -4.94 -12.14
N ASN A 225 6.08 -4.79 -11.40
CA ASN A 225 6.08 -4.54 -9.94
C ASN A 225 5.19 -5.53 -9.16
N TYR A 226 5.38 -6.83 -9.39
CA TYR A 226 4.58 -7.88 -8.75
C TYR A 226 3.06 -7.73 -8.97
N GLY A 227 2.67 -7.19 -10.13
CA GLY A 227 1.27 -6.96 -10.47
C GLY A 227 0.61 -5.75 -9.80
N ILE A 228 1.39 -4.81 -9.24
CA ILE A 228 0.84 -3.56 -8.67
C ILE A 228 0.55 -2.52 -9.76
N THR A 229 1.46 -2.37 -10.73
CA THR A 229 1.34 -1.36 -11.79
C THR A 229 0.69 -1.96 -13.02
N ASN A 230 -0.64 -1.92 -13.09
CA ASN A 230 -1.44 -2.36 -14.23
C ASN A 230 -2.77 -1.60 -14.35
N PHE A 231 -3.52 -1.90 -15.41
CA PHE A 231 -4.79 -1.27 -15.76
C PHE A 231 -5.98 -2.25 -15.75
N ASP A 232 -5.88 -3.36 -15.02
CA ASP A 232 -6.91 -4.41 -15.04
C ASP A 232 -8.12 -4.09 -14.19
N ASN A 233 -7.91 -3.33 -13.10
CA ASN A 233 -8.95 -2.95 -12.15
C ASN A 233 -8.93 -1.43 -11.96
N PHE A 234 -10.11 -0.86 -11.67
CA PHE A 234 -10.25 0.58 -11.46
C PHE A 234 -9.27 1.12 -10.41
N GLY A 235 -9.10 0.43 -9.27
CA GLY A 235 -8.19 0.85 -8.21
C GLY A 235 -6.71 0.79 -8.58
N LEU A 236 -6.27 -0.25 -9.29
CA LEU A 236 -4.87 -0.38 -9.74
C LEU A 236 -4.55 0.61 -10.86
N SER A 237 -5.52 0.86 -11.75
CA SER A 237 -5.41 1.91 -12.75
C SER A 237 -5.30 3.30 -12.10
N MET A 238 -6.12 3.59 -11.09
CA MET A 238 -6.04 4.82 -10.32
C MET A 238 -4.67 5.01 -9.66
N LEU A 239 -4.13 3.95 -9.04
CA LEU A 239 -2.81 3.96 -8.42
C LEU A 239 -1.70 4.21 -9.46
N THR A 240 -1.78 3.56 -10.62
CA THR A 240 -0.82 3.70 -11.71
C THR A 240 -0.86 5.12 -12.31
N VAL A 241 -2.04 5.69 -12.48
CA VAL A 241 -2.22 7.08 -12.94
C VAL A 241 -1.69 8.07 -11.90
N PHE A 242 -1.99 7.85 -10.62
CA PHE A 242 -1.46 8.66 -9.52
C PHE A 242 0.08 8.64 -9.51
N GLN A 243 0.68 7.46 -9.62
CA GLN A 243 2.13 7.31 -9.76
C GLN A 243 2.67 8.12 -10.95
N CYS A 244 2.00 8.09 -12.10
CA CYS A 244 2.41 8.86 -13.28
C CYS A 244 2.35 10.38 -13.06
N ILE A 245 1.29 10.88 -12.41
CA ILE A 245 1.11 12.31 -12.10
C ILE A 245 2.17 12.79 -11.09
N THR A 246 2.58 11.93 -10.15
CA THR A 246 3.67 12.27 -9.21
C THR A 246 5.06 12.33 -9.86
N MET A 247 5.17 12.10 -11.17
CA MET A 247 6.43 12.09 -11.93
C MET A 247 7.44 11.00 -11.50
N GLU A 248 6.99 10.01 -10.75
CA GLU A 248 7.82 8.91 -10.26
C GLU A 248 7.58 7.64 -11.06
N GLY A 249 8.57 7.18 -11.82
CA GLY A 249 8.47 5.94 -12.61
C GLY A 249 7.48 5.98 -13.79
N TRP A 250 6.93 7.14 -14.15
CA TRP A 250 6.00 7.31 -15.28
C TRP A 250 6.60 6.87 -16.62
N THR A 251 7.90 7.07 -16.81
CA THR A 251 8.62 6.64 -18.02
C THR A 251 8.59 5.13 -18.16
N GLN A 252 8.73 4.38 -17.06
CA GLN A 252 8.67 2.92 -17.06
C GLN A 252 7.28 2.44 -17.45
N VAL A 253 6.23 3.05 -16.88
CA VAL A 253 4.84 2.75 -17.26
C VAL A 253 4.61 3.07 -18.75
N LEU A 254 5.12 4.20 -19.23
CA LEU A 254 5.07 4.55 -20.66
C LEU A 254 5.79 3.50 -21.53
N TYR A 255 6.96 3.02 -21.12
CA TYR A 255 7.72 2.00 -21.84
C TYR A 255 7.01 0.65 -21.87
N TRP A 256 6.41 0.25 -20.75
CA TRP A 256 5.63 -0.98 -20.62
C TRP A 256 4.38 -0.98 -21.50
N VAL A 257 3.72 0.17 -21.60
CA VAL A 257 2.58 0.36 -22.49
C VAL A 257 3.04 0.73 -23.91
N SER A 258 4.35 0.98 -24.13
CA SER A 258 4.96 1.37 -25.42
C SER A 258 4.60 0.40 -26.54
N CYS A 259 4.44 -0.86 -26.15
CA CYS A 259 4.10 -2.00 -26.98
C CYS A 259 2.79 -1.89 -27.79
N PHE A 260 1.86 -1.03 -27.38
CA PHE A 260 0.54 -0.88 -28.00
C PHE A 260 0.30 0.56 -28.47
N ILE A 261 -0.16 0.71 -29.73
CA ILE A 261 -0.63 1.92 -30.46
C ILE A 261 0.07 3.25 -30.09
N LEU A 262 0.92 3.74 -31.00
CA LEU A 262 1.87 4.83 -30.75
C LEU A 262 1.23 6.22 -30.51
N PHE A 263 0.22 6.61 -31.28
CA PHE A 263 -0.22 8.01 -31.34
C PHE A 263 -1.11 8.43 -30.15
N PHE A 264 -2.20 7.69 -29.89
CA PHE A 264 -3.13 8.04 -28.80
C PHE A 264 -2.54 7.84 -27.40
N LYS A 265 -1.53 6.98 -27.25
CA LYS A 265 -0.84 6.74 -25.97
C LYS A 265 0.09 7.88 -25.56
N ILE A 266 0.92 8.37 -26.48
CA ILE A 266 1.84 9.48 -26.17
C ILE A 266 1.01 10.69 -25.76
N ILE A 267 -0.10 10.96 -26.46
CA ILE A 267 -1.05 12.00 -26.08
C ILE A 267 -1.58 11.75 -24.67
N TYR A 268 -2.09 10.55 -24.36
CA TYR A 268 -2.60 10.22 -23.01
C TYR A 268 -1.58 10.49 -21.90
N PHE A 269 -0.34 10.02 -22.02
CA PHE A 269 0.67 10.20 -20.97
C PHE A 269 1.13 11.65 -20.87
N ILE A 270 1.33 12.34 -21.99
CA ILE A 270 1.69 13.76 -22.00
C ILE A 270 0.55 14.58 -21.36
N THR A 271 -0.71 14.37 -21.75
CA THR A 271 -1.84 15.11 -21.14
C THR A 271 -2.06 14.79 -19.67
N THR A 272 -1.69 13.58 -19.23
CA THR A 272 -1.75 13.18 -17.81
C THR A 272 -0.65 13.87 -16.98
N ILE A 273 0.53 14.07 -17.57
CA ILE A 273 1.72 14.63 -16.92
C ILE A 273 1.65 16.17 -16.81
N TYR A 274 1.09 16.84 -17.82
CA TYR A 274 1.01 18.31 -17.89
C TYR A 274 -0.26 18.92 -17.27
N MET A 275 -1.03 18.10 -16.54
CA MET A 275 -2.21 18.52 -15.78
C MET A 275 -1.80 19.16 -14.44
#